data_AF-A0A4Z0KXU4-F1
#
_entry.id   AF-A0A4Z0KXU4-F1
#
_cell.length_a   1.000
_cell.length_b   1.000
_cell.length_c   1.000
_cell.angle_alpha   90.00
_cell.angle_beta   90.00
_cell.angle_gamma   90.00
#
_symmetry.space_group_name_H-M   'P 1'
#
loop_
_entity.id
_entity.type
_entity.pdbx_description
1 polymer ?
#
loop_
_entity_poly.entity_id
_entity_poly.type
_entity_poly.pdbx_seq_one_letter_code
_entity_poly.pdbx_strand_id
1 'polypeptide(L)'
;LLTLALNDHVDVAQCNADWCVRKTGHAWQSIPTDRLRSTGVLSGPDWLRMALASRRWTHVVWMGVYRRALITDNNITFVPGLHHQDILWSTEVMFNATRVRYTEQSLYKYFLHDNSVSRLQRQGNKNLNYQRHYIKITRLLEKLNRDYAHRIPIYPEFRQQITWEALRVCHAVRKEPDILTRQRMIAEIFTSGMYRRMMANVRSAKAAYQTLLWSFRLWQWRDKTLSHRRMARK
;
A
#
# COMPACT_ATOMS: atom_id res chain seq x y z
N LEU A 1 11.00 15.40 -15.79
CA LEU A 1 9.88 14.44 -15.86
C LEU A 1 8.93 14.74 -17.02
N LEU A 2 8.47 15.99 -17.17
CA LEU A 2 7.60 16.39 -18.29
C LEU A 2 8.21 16.10 -19.67
N THR A 3 9.49 16.39 -19.88
CA THR A 3 10.21 16.05 -21.12
C THR A 3 10.13 14.57 -21.46
N LEU A 4 10.36 13.69 -20.46
CA LEU A 4 10.23 12.24 -20.63
C LEU A 4 8.78 11.87 -20.99
N ALA A 5 7.80 12.50 -20.34
CA ALA A 5 6.41 12.23 -20.61
C ALA A 5 5.98 12.61 -22.03
N LEU A 6 6.46 13.76 -22.53
CA LEU A 6 6.15 14.29 -23.85
C LEU A 6 6.86 13.52 -24.96
N ASN A 7 8.17 13.24 -24.80
CA ASN A 7 8.96 12.57 -25.83
C ASN A 7 8.47 11.14 -26.12
N ASP A 8 8.08 10.41 -25.08
CA ASP A 8 7.61 9.04 -25.22
C ASP A 8 6.08 8.94 -25.33
N HIS A 9 5.37 10.06 -25.27
CA HIS A 9 3.90 10.11 -25.26
C HIS A 9 3.27 9.12 -24.26
N VAL A 10 3.75 9.09 -23.01
CA VAL A 10 3.25 8.16 -21.98
C VAL A 10 1.98 8.69 -21.31
N ASP A 11 1.20 7.79 -20.73
CA ASP A 11 0.07 8.12 -19.86
C ASP A 11 0.54 8.46 -18.46
N VAL A 12 1.61 7.81 -18.01
CA VAL A 12 2.21 8.07 -16.69
C VAL A 12 3.73 8.09 -16.82
N ALA A 13 4.35 9.14 -16.31
CA ALA A 13 5.78 9.22 -16.10
C ALA A 13 6.06 9.27 -14.60
N GLN A 14 6.78 8.29 -14.06
CA GLN A 14 7.20 8.28 -12.66
C GLN A 14 8.71 8.51 -12.55
N CYS A 15 9.15 9.02 -11.40
CA CYS A 15 10.56 9.17 -11.09
C CYS A 15 10.85 8.75 -9.65
N ASN A 16 12.13 8.74 -9.30
CA ASN A 16 12.55 8.66 -7.92
C ASN A 16 12.50 10.03 -7.25
N ALA A 17 12.76 10.07 -5.94
CA ALA A 17 12.79 11.28 -5.15
C ALA A 17 13.70 11.13 -3.95
N ASP A 18 14.15 12.26 -3.40
CA ASP A 18 14.89 12.28 -2.14
C ASP A 18 13.95 12.62 -0.98
N TRP A 19 14.07 11.88 0.10
CA TRP A 19 13.52 12.26 1.40
C TRP A 19 14.52 13.19 2.08
N CYS A 20 14.05 14.34 2.58
CA CYS A 20 14.89 15.35 3.21
C CYS A 20 14.42 15.63 4.64
N VAL A 21 15.35 15.59 5.60
CA VAL A 21 15.08 16.11 6.96
C VAL A 21 15.31 17.61 6.95
N ARG A 22 14.25 18.40 7.10
CA ARG A 22 14.32 19.87 7.00
C ARG A 22 15.31 20.49 8.00
N LYS A 23 15.39 19.95 9.22
CA LYS A 23 16.24 20.48 10.29
C LYS A 23 17.74 20.30 10.02
N THR A 24 18.14 19.17 9.43
CA THR A 24 19.55 18.79 9.26
C THR A 24 20.04 18.90 7.82
N GLY A 25 19.13 19.04 6.86
CA GLY A 25 19.45 18.98 5.42
C GLY A 25 19.78 17.57 4.93
N HIS A 26 19.84 16.56 5.82
CA HIS A 26 20.16 15.19 5.43
C HIS A 26 19.12 14.64 4.45
N ALA A 27 19.61 14.10 3.33
CA ALA A 27 18.78 13.58 2.26
C ALA A 27 19.19 12.16 1.86
N TRP A 28 18.21 11.32 1.52
CA TRP A 28 18.43 9.99 0.97
C TRP A 28 17.39 9.65 -0.07
N GLN A 29 17.78 8.83 -1.03
CA GLN A 29 16.91 8.42 -2.12
C GLN A 29 15.79 7.49 -1.63
N SER A 30 14.58 7.67 -2.16
CA SER A 30 13.38 6.92 -1.77
C SER A 30 13.48 5.45 -2.15
N ILE A 31 13.83 5.18 -3.41
CA ILE A 31 13.96 3.84 -3.94
C ILE A 31 15.44 3.59 -4.26
N PRO A 32 16.10 2.64 -3.57
CA PRO A 32 17.49 2.29 -3.87
C PRO A 32 17.64 1.80 -5.32
N THR A 33 18.69 2.22 -6.01
CA THR A 33 18.91 1.89 -7.43
C THR A 33 19.20 0.40 -7.66
N ASP A 34 19.71 -0.33 -6.68
CA ASP A 34 19.83 -1.80 -6.72
C ASP A 34 18.46 -2.52 -6.74
N ARG A 35 17.38 -1.80 -6.41
CA ARG A 35 16.01 -2.35 -6.30
C ARG A 35 15.13 -2.00 -7.48
N LEU A 36 15.34 -0.85 -8.10
CA LEU A 36 14.52 -0.40 -9.22
C LEU A 36 15.30 0.56 -10.12
N ARG A 37 15.54 0.15 -11.36
CA ARG A 37 16.24 0.91 -12.40
C ARG A 37 15.26 1.62 -13.32
N SER A 38 15.76 2.61 -14.04
CA SER A 38 15.02 3.27 -15.12
C SER A 38 14.52 2.26 -16.15
N THR A 39 13.36 2.54 -16.74
CA THR A 39 12.70 1.64 -17.69
C THR A 39 12.57 2.26 -19.08
N GLY A 40 12.34 1.40 -20.07
CA GLY A 40 11.63 1.79 -21.28
C GLY A 40 10.14 2.04 -21.02
N VAL A 41 9.34 2.14 -22.07
CA VAL A 41 7.88 2.23 -21.96
C VAL A 41 7.32 0.84 -21.69
N LEU A 42 6.53 0.72 -20.62
CA LEU A 42 5.83 -0.49 -20.20
C LEU A 42 4.32 -0.25 -20.17
N SER A 43 3.54 -1.33 -20.13
CA SER A 43 2.14 -1.21 -19.70
C SER A 43 2.07 -0.83 -18.22
N GLY A 44 0.97 -0.21 -17.80
CA GLY A 44 0.74 0.09 -16.39
C GLY A 44 0.78 -1.15 -15.49
N PRO A 45 0.13 -2.28 -15.85
CA PRO A 45 0.23 -3.51 -15.07
C PRO A 45 1.65 -4.07 -14.97
N ASP A 46 2.44 -4.03 -16.04
CA ASP A 46 3.82 -4.53 -16.03
C ASP A 46 4.74 -3.64 -15.18
N TRP A 47 4.58 -2.32 -15.28
CA TRP A 47 5.27 -1.38 -14.42
C TRP A 47 4.92 -1.63 -12.95
N LEU A 48 3.62 -1.72 -12.62
CA LEU A 48 3.17 -1.94 -11.24
C LEU A 48 3.69 -3.26 -10.68
N ARG A 49 3.69 -4.33 -11.48
CA ARG A 49 4.26 -5.63 -11.10
C ARG A 49 5.71 -5.47 -10.67
N MET A 50 6.53 -4.87 -11.52
CA MET A 50 7.95 -4.66 -11.24
C MET A 50 8.17 -3.74 -10.02
N ALA A 51 7.38 -2.66 -9.92
CA ALA A 51 7.44 -1.73 -8.80
C ALA A 51 7.10 -2.41 -7.47
N LEU A 52 6.06 -3.25 -7.42
CA LEU A 52 5.69 -4.03 -6.22
C LEU A 52 6.72 -5.12 -5.89
N ALA A 53 7.28 -5.78 -6.91
CA ALA A 53 8.34 -6.78 -6.76
C ALA A 53 9.61 -6.19 -6.12
N SER A 54 9.91 -4.89 -6.34
CA SER A 54 11.03 -4.20 -5.70
C SER A 54 10.93 -4.13 -4.16
N ARG A 55 9.69 -4.25 -3.62
CA ARG A 55 9.36 -4.06 -2.18
C ARG A 55 9.74 -2.69 -1.61
N ARG A 56 10.15 -1.74 -2.46
CA ARG A 56 10.61 -0.39 -2.09
C ARG A 56 9.80 0.72 -2.71
N TRP A 57 9.04 0.45 -3.77
CA TRP A 57 8.16 1.44 -4.38
C TRP A 57 7.11 1.95 -3.39
N THR A 58 6.91 3.26 -3.40
CA THR A 58 5.94 3.96 -2.56
C THR A 58 4.80 4.47 -3.41
N HIS A 59 3.57 4.21 -2.98
CA HIS A 59 2.34 4.63 -3.65
C HIS A 59 2.08 6.15 -3.66
N VAL A 60 3.10 6.99 -3.40
CA VAL A 60 2.92 8.44 -3.31
C VAL A 60 2.66 9.04 -4.69
N VAL A 61 1.60 9.83 -4.81
CA VAL A 61 1.16 10.34 -6.10
C VAL A 61 2.10 11.40 -6.67
N TRP A 62 2.80 12.15 -5.82
CA TRP A 62 3.66 13.28 -6.21
C TRP A 62 4.97 12.88 -6.90
N MET A 63 5.33 11.58 -6.92
CA MET A 63 6.50 11.07 -7.65
C MET A 63 6.20 10.79 -9.14
N GLY A 64 5.12 11.36 -9.68
CA GLY A 64 4.72 11.13 -11.07
C GLY A 64 3.93 12.27 -11.68
N VAL A 65 3.88 12.26 -13.01
CA VAL A 65 2.97 13.08 -13.83
C VAL A 65 2.03 12.12 -14.55
N TYR A 66 0.74 12.47 -14.57
CA TYR A 66 -0.34 11.63 -15.08
C TYR A 66 -1.10 12.37 -16.17
N ARG A 67 -1.38 11.70 -17.28
CA ARG A 67 -2.23 12.21 -18.35
C ARG A 67 -3.64 12.41 -17.80
N ARG A 68 -4.17 13.64 -17.93
CA ARG A 68 -5.51 13.97 -17.43
C ARG A 68 -6.60 13.05 -18.00
N ALA A 69 -6.55 12.77 -19.30
CA ALA A 69 -7.51 11.90 -19.99
C ALA A 69 -7.58 10.49 -19.37
N LEU A 70 -6.42 9.90 -18.99
CA LEU A 70 -6.39 8.61 -18.29
C LEU A 70 -7.27 8.62 -17.03
N ILE A 71 -7.23 9.71 -16.26
CA ILE A 71 -7.96 9.85 -15.00
C ILE A 71 -9.44 10.10 -15.26
N THR A 72 -9.77 11.04 -16.17
CA THR A 72 -11.15 11.45 -16.44
C THR A 72 -11.93 10.35 -17.13
N ASP A 73 -11.34 9.70 -18.13
CA ASP A 73 -12.04 8.75 -18.99
C ASP A 73 -12.31 7.42 -18.26
N ASN A 74 -11.50 7.11 -17.24
CA ASN A 74 -11.68 5.95 -16.37
C ASN A 74 -12.32 6.29 -15.01
N ASN A 75 -12.75 7.54 -14.81
CA ASN A 75 -13.37 8.03 -13.56
C ASN A 75 -12.59 7.68 -12.28
N ILE A 76 -11.26 7.80 -12.34
CA ILE A 76 -10.38 7.41 -11.23
C ILE A 76 -10.39 8.50 -10.16
N THR A 77 -10.95 8.18 -8.99
CA THR A 77 -11.12 9.13 -7.89
C THR A 77 -10.51 8.61 -6.60
N PHE A 78 -10.16 9.52 -5.71
CA PHE A 78 -9.76 9.18 -4.35
C PHE A 78 -10.98 8.76 -3.54
N VAL A 79 -10.84 7.71 -2.72
CA VAL A 79 -11.92 7.23 -1.85
C VAL A 79 -12.13 8.22 -0.70
N PRO A 80 -13.27 8.93 -0.60
CA PRO A 80 -13.47 9.95 0.42
C PRO A 80 -13.34 9.38 1.84
N GLY A 81 -12.63 10.11 2.69
CA GLY A 81 -12.41 9.75 4.10
C GLY A 81 -11.48 8.54 4.32
N LEU A 82 -10.77 8.05 3.30
CA LEU A 82 -9.81 6.95 3.44
C LEU A 82 -8.38 7.48 3.59
N HIS A 83 -7.74 7.27 4.73
CA HIS A 83 -6.29 7.44 4.84
C HIS A 83 -5.55 6.43 3.95
N HIS A 84 -4.41 6.84 3.38
CA HIS A 84 -3.63 6.05 2.40
C HIS A 84 -4.42 5.66 1.15
N GLN A 85 -5.40 6.50 0.76
CA GLN A 85 -6.14 6.37 -0.49
C GLN A 85 -5.23 6.27 -1.73
N ASP A 86 -4.02 6.83 -1.66
CA ASP A 86 -3.03 6.76 -2.74
C ASP A 86 -2.69 5.32 -3.13
N ILE A 87 -2.77 4.35 -2.19
CA ILE A 87 -2.53 2.93 -2.49
C ILE A 87 -3.52 2.43 -3.54
N LEU A 88 -4.81 2.71 -3.35
CA LEU A 88 -5.86 2.29 -4.28
C LEU A 88 -5.78 3.11 -5.57
N TRP A 89 -5.64 4.43 -5.45
CA TRP A 89 -5.61 5.33 -6.58
C TRP A 89 -4.46 5.00 -7.54
N SER A 90 -3.24 4.84 -7.01
CA SER A 90 -2.07 4.50 -7.82
C SER A 90 -2.17 3.10 -8.42
N THR A 91 -2.71 2.11 -7.70
CA THR A 91 -2.97 0.78 -8.28
C THR A 91 -3.97 0.87 -9.43
N GLU A 92 -5.09 1.59 -9.27
CA GLU A 92 -6.12 1.72 -10.31
C GLU A 92 -5.64 2.52 -11.53
N VAL A 93 -4.86 3.59 -11.33
CA VAL A 93 -4.18 4.29 -12.42
C VAL A 93 -3.33 3.33 -13.23
N MET A 94 -2.53 2.48 -12.56
CA MET A 94 -1.68 1.53 -13.27
C MET A 94 -2.46 0.39 -13.92
N PHE A 95 -3.66 0.05 -13.44
CA PHE A 95 -4.51 -0.92 -14.12
C PHE A 95 -5.09 -0.41 -15.44
N ASN A 96 -5.21 0.91 -15.61
CA ASN A 96 -5.74 1.53 -16.83
C ASN A 96 -4.68 2.15 -17.73
N ALA A 97 -3.47 2.42 -17.22
CA ALA A 97 -2.40 3.04 -18.01
C ALA A 97 -1.84 2.06 -19.06
N THR A 98 -1.73 2.53 -20.30
CA THR A 98 -1.20 1.73 -21.42
C THR A 98 0.28 1.98 -21.65
N ARG A 99 0.74 3.19 -21.34
CA ARG A 99 2.14 3.61 -21.52
C ARG A 99 2.63 4.24 -20.22
N VAL A 100 3.58 3.59 -19.57
CA VAL A 100 4.21 4.05 -18.33
C VAL A 100 5.72 3.99 -18.47
N ARG A 101 6.41 5.02 -17.99
CA ARG A 101 7.87 5.02 -17.92
C ARG A 101 8.34 5.52 -16.57
N TYR A 102 9.39 4.88 -16.05
CA TYR A 102 10.04 5.26 -14.81
C TYR A 102 11.50 5.66 -15.02
N THR A 103 11.95 6.68 -14.29
CA THR A 103 13.37 7.04 -14.17
C THR A 103 13.84 6.94 -12.72
N GLU A 104 15.00 6.35 -12.50
CA GLU A 104 15.62 6.26 -11.17
C GLU A 104 16.20 7.60 -10.68
N GLN A 105 16.21 8.63 -11.53
CA GLN A 105 16.66 9.97 -11.16
C GLN A 105 15.73 10.58 -10.10
N SER A 106 16.33 11.14 -9.05
CA SER A 106 15.62 11.92 -8.04
C SER A 106 15.25 13.29 -8.60
N LEU A 107 13.98 13.47 -8.99
CA LEU A 107 13.50 14.74 -9.57
C LEU A 107 12.69 15.58 -8.57
N TYR A 108 12.38 15.03 -7.40
CA TYR A 108 11.67 15.71 -6.33
C TYR A 108 12.41 15.56 -5.00
N LYS A 109 12.23 16.54 -4.12
CA LYS A 109 12.64 16.48 -2.72
C LYS A 109 11.42 16.59 -1.82
N TYR A 110 11.19 15.57 -0.99
CA TYR A 110 10.12 15.57 -0.02
C TYR A 110 10.65 15.90 1.36
N PHE A 111 10.22 17.04 1.90
CA PHE A 111 10.63 17.48 3.23
C PHE A 111 9.78 16.81 4.32
N LEU A 112 10.45 16.07 5.17
CA LEU A 112 9.86 15.35 6.28
C LEU A 112 9.51 16.32 7.41
N HIS A 113 8.28 16.20 7.91
CA HIS A 113 7.79 16.93 9.07
C HIS A 113 7.34 15.96 10.17
N ASP A 114 7.78 16.23 11.40
CA ASP A 114 7.55 15.33 12.54
C ASP A 114 6.05 15.23 12.92
N ASN A 115 5.28 16.28 12.63
CA ASN A 115 3.82 16.29 12.85
C ASN A 115 3.01 15.76 11.66
N SER A 116 3.66 15.14 10.67
CA SER A 116 2.94 14.56 9.53
C SER A 116 2.04 13.41 9.99
N VAL A 117 0.90 13.25 9.31
CA VAL A 117 -0.08 12.19 9.60
C VAL A 117 0.58 10.81 9.63
N SER A 118 1.52 10.53 8.72
CA SER A 118 2.20 9.22 8.67
C SER A 118 3.19 8.98 9.82
N ARG A 119 3.70 10.02 10.49
CA ARG A 119 4.73 9.93 11.55
C ARG A 119 4.21 10.11 12.98
N LEU A 120 2.98 10.59 13.12
CA LEU A 120 2.33 10.70 14.42
C LEU A 120 2.29 9.34 15.14
N GLN A 121 2.87 9.29 16.33
CA GLN A 121 2.73 8.15 17.23
C GLN A 121 1.28 8.04 17.69
N ARG A 122 0.75 6.82 17.70
CA ARG A 122 -0.64 6.54 18.03
C ARG A 122 -0.71 5.33 18.95
N GLN A 123 -1.62 5.40 19.91
CA GLN A 123 -1.96 4.32 20.83
C GLN A 123 -3.47 4.34 21.07
N GLY A 124 -4.02 3.25 21.60
CA GLY A 124 -5.42 3.12 21.92
C GLY A 124 -6.35 3.31 20.72
N ASN A 125 -7.51 3.94 20.95
CA ASN A 125 -8.54 4.15 19.93
C ASN A 125 -8.04 4.90 18.68
N LYS A 126 -7.05 5.80 18.80
CA LYS A 126 -6.47 6.49 17.63
C LYS A 126 -5.73 5.52 16.71
N ASN A 127 -5.00 4.55 17.26
CA ASN A 127 -4.32 3.53 16.46
C ASN A 127 -5.33 2.55 15.86
N LEU A 128 -6.34 2.12 16.64
CA LEU A 128 -7.42 1.26 16.14
C LEU A 128 -8.11 1.87 14.92
N ASN A 129 -8.56 3.13 15.03
CA ASN A 129 -9.20 3.85 13.92
C ASN A 129 -8.27 3.97 12.71
N TYR A 130 -6.98 4.23 12.94
CA TYR A 130 -6.00 4.30 11.87
C TYR A 130 -5.83 2.95 11.15
N GLN A 131 -5.79 1.83 11.87
CA GLN A 131 -5.69 0.49 11.26
C GLN A 131 -6.95 0.07 10.49
N ARG A 132 -8.14 0.57 10.85
CA ARG A 132 -9.38 0.34 10.08
C ARG A 132 -9.26 0.78 8.63
N HIS A 133 -8.46 1.82 8.34
CA HIS A 133 -8.19 2.23 6.96
C HIS A 133 -7.43 1.16 6.18
N TYR A 134 -6.37 0.57 6.76
CA TYR A 134 -5.64 -0.54 6.12
C TYR A 134 -6.52 -1.79 5.97
N ILE A 135 -7.34 -2.12 6.98
CA ILE A 135 -8.33 -3.21 6.87
C ILE A 135 -9.26 -2.96 5.68
N LYS A 136 -9.77 -1.73 5.51
CA LYS A 136 -10.61 -1.34 4.37
C LYS A 136 -9.83 -1.42 3.04
N ILE A 137 -8.57 -0.99 3.00
CA ILE A 137 -7.69 -1.08 1.83
C ILE A 137 -7.52 -2.52 1.37
N THR A 138 -7.28 -3.49 2.27
CA THR A 138 -7.16 -4.92 1.87
C THR A 138 -8.40 -5.43 1.14
N ARG A 139 -9.59 -5.00 1.59
CA ARG A 139 -10.87 -5.36 0.96
C ARG A 139 -11.03 -4.69 -0.40
N LEU A 140 -10.65 -3.42 -0.51
CA LEU A 140 -10.78 -2.65 -1.75
C LEU A 140 -9.77 -3.10 -2.81
N LEU A 141 -8.54 -3.44 -2.43
CA LEU A 141 -7.55 -4.04 -3.35
C LEU A 141 -8.02 -5.40 -3.86
N GLU A 142 -8.62 -6.24 -3.00
CA GLU A 142 -9.19 -7.52 -3.44
C GLU A 142 -10.36 -7.32 -4.42
N LYS A 143 -11.23 -6.34 -4.16
CA LYS A 143 -12.30 -5.95 -5.09
C LYS A 143 -11.69 -5.49 -6.42
N LEU A 144 -10.71 -4.59 -6.39
CA LEU A 144 -10.07 -4.06 -7.59
C LEU A 144 -9.43 -5.18 -8.43
N ASN A 145 -8.69 -6.10 -7.81
CA ASN A 145 -8.12 -7.26 -8.50
C ASN A 145 -9.17 -8.14 -9.17
N ARG A 146 -10.36 -8.28 -8.57
CA ARG A 146 -11.47 -9.04 -9.15
C ARG A 146 -12.13 -8.29 -10.31
N ASP A 147 -12.42 -7.01 -10.11
CA ASP A 147 -13.13 -6.19 -11.11
C ASP A 147 -12.31 -6.03 -12.40
N TYR A 148 -10.98 -6.00 -12.28
CA TYR A 148 -10.06 -5.88 -13.42
C TYR A 148 -9.57 -7.23 -13.97
N ALA A 149 -9.97 -8.37 -13.38
CA ALA A 149 -9.44 -9.70 -13.75
C ALA A 149 -9.68 -10.10 -15.21
N HIS A 150 -10.72 -9.55 -15.84
CA HIS A 150 -11.06 -9.81 -17.25
C HIS A 150 -10.41 -8.80 -18.21
N ARG A 151 -9.81 -7.72 -17.69
CA ARG A 151 -9.23 -6.62 -18.48
C ARG A 151 -7.71 -6.68 -18.55
N ILE A 152 -7.06 -7.14 -17.47
CA ILE A 152 -5.60 -7.19 -17.35
C ILE A 152 -5.14 -8.51 -16.70
N PRO A 153 -3.88 -8.91 -16.91
CA PRO A 153 -3.28 -9.98 -16.12
C PRO A 153 -3.22 -9.61 -14.63
N ILE A 154 -3.78 -10.44 -13.77
CA ILE A 154 -3.66 -10.27 -12.31
C ILE A 154 -2.42 -10.98 -11.81
N TYR A 155 -1.31 -10.23 -11.76
CA TYR A 155 -0.02 -10.76 -11.34
C TYR A 155 0.00 -11.18 -9.86
N PRO A 156 0.86 -12.15 -9.49
CA PRO A 156 1.07 -12.56 -8.09
C PRO A 156 1.36 -11.39 -7.14
N GLU A 157 2.07 -10.37 -7.63
CA GLU A 157 2.45 -9.16 -6.92
C GLU A 157 1.23 -8.32 -6.49
N PHE A 158 0.18 -8.26 -7.31
CA PHE A 158 -1.06 -7.53 -7.00
C PHE A 158 -1.83 -8.20 -5.88
N ARG A 159 -1.86 -9.54 -5.88
CA ARG A 159 -2.42 -10.33 -4.78
C ARG A 159 -1.57 -10.15 -3.53
N GLN A 160 -0.26 -10.29 -3.68
CA GLN A 160 0.68 -10.19 -2.58
C GLN A 160 0.69 -8.79 -1.93
N GLN A 161 0.37 -7.73 -2.65
CA GLN A 161 0.12 -6.39 -2.09
C GLN A 161 -0.91 -6.43 -0.95
N ILE A 162 -2.03 -7.15 -1.11
CA ILE A 162 -3.07 -7.33 -0.08
C ILE A 162 -2.48 -7.96 1.18
N THR A 163 -1.67 -9.02 1.00
CA THR A 163 -1.01 -9.73 2.11
C THR A 163 -0.07 -8.80 2.87
N TRP A 164 0.70 -7.96 2.17
CA TRP A 164 1.63 -7.04 2.82
C TRP A 164 0.93 -5.91 3.55
N GLU A 165 -0.14 -5.35 2.98
CA GLU A 165 -0.96 -4.33 3.67
C GLU A 165 -1.65 -4.91 4.91
N ALA A 166 -2.13 -6.17 4.85
CA ALA A 166 -2.65 -6.87 6.02
C ALA A 166 -1.58 -7.11 7.09
N LEU A 167 -0.36 -7.49 6.69
CA LEU A 167 0.76 -7.67 7.62
C LEU A 167 1.16 -6.37 8.32
N ARG A 168 0.99 -5.19 7.70
CA ARG A 168 1.20 -3.89 8.38
C ARG A 168 0.28 -3.75 9.59
N VAL A 169 -1.00 -4.12 9.45
CA VAL A 169 -1.97 -4.13 10.56
C VAL A 169 -1.52 -5.09 11.65
N CYS A 170 -1.09 -6.30 11.29
CA CYS A 170 -0.54 -7.26 12.24
C CYS A 170 0.65 -6.68 13.01
N HIS A 171 1.62 -6.07 12.31
CA HIS A 171 2.76 -5.40 12.96
C HIS A 171 2.33 -4.26 13.90
N ALA A 172 1.24 -3.54 13.59
CA ALA A 172 0.67 -2.54 14.47
C ALA A 172 0.05 -3.15 15.74
N VAL A 173 -0.62 -4.30 15.64
CA VAL A 173 -1.14 -5.05 16.82
C VAL A 173 -0.05 -5.33 17.84
N ARG A 174 1.14 -5.78 17.39
CA ARG A 174 2.27 -6.05 18.31
C ARG A 174 2.80 -4.80 19.01
N LYS A 175 2.70 -3.64 18.35
CA LYS A 175 3.20 -2.37 18.89
C LYS A 175 2.20 -1.67 19.80
N GLU A 176 0.95 -2.13 19.86
CA GLU A 176 -0.08 -1.53 20.70
C GLU A 176 0.13 -1.91 22.17
N PRO A 177 0.41 -0.92 23.06
CA PRO A 177 0.60 -1.19 24.48
C PRO A 177 -0.70 -1.46 25.21
N ASP A 178 -1.82 -0.83 24.81
CA ASP A 178 -3.11 -1.05 25.47
C ASP A 178 -3.68 -2.42 25.12
N ILE A 179 -3.82 -3.28 26.14
CA ILE A 179 -4.27 -4.66 26.00
C ILE A 179 -5.69 -4.71 25.42
N LEU A 180 -6.57 -3.81 25.87
CA LEU A 180 -7.97 -3.79 25.40
C LEU A 180 -8.04 -3.42 23.93
N THR A 181 -7.37 -2.35 23.52
CA THR A 181 -7.25 -1.96 22.11
C THR A 181 -6.62 -3.06 21.29
N ARG A 182 -5.55 -3.69 21.77
CA ARG A 182 -4.91 -4.82 21.07
C ARG A 182 -5.90 -5.97 20.83
N GLN A 183 -6.73 -6.33 21.82
CA GLN A 183 -7.78 -7.34 21.63
C GLN A 183 -8.84 -6.91 20.61
N ARG A 184 -9.24 -5.63 20.61
CA ARG A 184 -10.19 -5.08 19.62
C ARG A 184 -9.61 -5.15 18.20
N MET A 185 -8.35 -4.76 18.02
CA MET A 185 -7.66 -4.87 16.74
C MET A 185 -7.63 -6.32 16.24
N ILE A 186 -7.28 -7.28 17.10
CA ILE A 186 -7.30 -8.71 16.76
C ILE A 186 -8.73 -9.15 16.36
N ALA A 187 -9.76 -8.74 17.12
CA ALA A 187 -11.14 -9.06 16.80
C ALA A 187 -11.59 -8.49 15.44
N GLU A 188 -11.19 -7.26 15.10
CA GLU A 188 -11.48 -6.63 13.81
C GLU A 188 -10.79 -7.32 12.64
N ILE A 189 -9.54 -7.80 12.82
CA ILE A 189 -8.82 -8.59 11.81
C ILE A 189 -9.64 -9.82 11.38
N PHE A 190 -10.24 -10.52 12.33
CA PHE A 190 -11.05 -11.71 12.05
C PHE A 190 -12.45 -11.36 11.54
N THR A 191 -13.17 -10.45 12.20
CA THR A 191 -14.56 -10.10 11.85
C THR A 191 -14.69 -9.40 10.51
N SER A 192 -13.71 -8.58 10.13
CA SER A 192 -13.67 -7.93 8.81
C SER A 192 -13.32 -8.88 7.65
N GLY A 193 -12.90 -10.11 7.95
CA GLY A 193 -12.37 -11.06 6.98
C GLY A 193 -10.95 -10.74 6.50
N MET A 194 -10.25 -9.75 7.08
CA MET A 194 -8.87 -9.41 6.69
C MET A 194 -7.95 -10.62 6.80
N TYR A 195 -8.08 -11.41 7.88
CA TYR A 195 -7.29 -12.63 8.05
C TYR A 195 -7.43 -13.60 6.87
N ARG A 196 -8.65 -13.83 6.40
CA ARG A 196 -8.92 -14.72 5.25
C ARG A 196 -8.31 -14.16 3.96
N ARG A 197 -8.48 -12.86 3.71
CA ARG A 197 -7.87 -12.17 2.55
C ARG A 197 -6.35 -12.26 2.57
N MET A 198 -5.74 -12.07 3.74
CA MET A 198 -4.29 -12.17 3.91
C MET A 198 -3.78 -13.57 3.54
N MET A 199 -4.45 -14.64 4.01
CA MET A 199 -4.06 -16.02 3.71
C MET A 199 -4.28 -16.37 2.22
N ALA A 200 -5.43 -16.02 1.66
CA ALA A 200 -5.80 -16.37 0.28
C ALA A 200 -4.88 -15.74 -0.79
N ASN A 201 -4.24 -14.62 -0.46
CA ASN A 201 -3.40 -13.84 -1.37
C ASN A 201 -1.89 -14.04 -1.14
N VAL A 202 -1.48 -15.08 -0.41
CA VAL A 202 -0.06 -15.46 -0.27
C VAL A 202 0.47 -15.99 -1.61
N ARG A 203 1.57 -15.40 -2.11
CA ARG A 203 2.19 -15.78 -3.40
C ARG A 203 3.72 -15.91 -3.35
N SER A 204 4.34 -15.92 -2.16
CA SER A 204 5.78 -16.21 -2.02
C SER A 204 6.09 -16.89 -0.69
N ALA A 205 7.19 -17.64 -0.63
CA ALA A 205 7.63 -18.33 0.59
C ALA A 205 7.83 -17.36 1.77
N LYS A 206 8.40 -16.18 1.50
CA LYS A 206 8.56 -15.13 2.53
C LYS A 206 7.22 -14.64 3.07
N ALA A 207 6.23 -14.43 2.19
CA ALA A 207 4.89 -14.06 2.64
C ALA A 207 4.29 -15.20 3.45
N ALA A 208 4.33 -16.45 2.97
CA ALA A 208 3.80 -17.62 3.66
C ALA A 208 4.36 -17.75 5.08
N TYR A 209 5.69 -17.65 5.24
CA TYR A 209 6.35 -17.65 6.55
C TYR A 209 5.81 -16.55 7.47
N GLN A 210 5.74 -15.30 6.97
CA GLN A 210 5.20 -14.19 7.77
C GLN A 210 3.74 -14.41 8.13
N THR A 211 2.92 -14.92 7.21
CA THR A 211 1.50 -15.14 7.47
C THR A 211 1.26 -16.27 8.48
N LEU A 212 2.06 -17.34 8.44
CA LEU A 212 2.03 -18.42 9.43
C LEU A 212 2.49 -17.92 10.81
N LEU A 213 3.61 -17.21 10.88
CA LEU A 213 4.12 -16.60 12.10
C LEU A 213 3.06 -15.68 12.74
N TRP A 214 2.40 -14.86 11.93
CA TRP A 214 1.34 -13.98 12.42
C TRP A 214 0.06 -14.71 12.77
N SER A 215 -0.29 -15.79 12.07
CA SER A 215 -1.41 -16.66 12.45
C SER A 215 -1.20 -17.22 13.86
N PHE A 216 -0.01 -17.73 14.15
CA PHE A 216 0.35 -18.23 15.48
C PHE A 216 0.26 -17.13 16.55
N ARG A 217 0.86 -15.96 16.30
CA ARG A 217 0.82 -14.83 17.26
C ARG A 217 -0.59 -14.32 17.52
N LEU A 218 -1.39 -14.14 16.48
CA LEU A 218 -2.79 -13.71 16.62
C LEU A 218 -3.60 -14.76 17.39
N TRP A 219 -3.36 -16.05 17.17
CA TRP A 219 -4.00 -17.11 17.94
C TRP A 219 -3.58 -17.10 19.41
N GLN A 220 -2.28 -16.90 19.70
CA GLN A 220 -1.75 -16.87 21.06
C GLN A 220 -2.25 -15.66 21.86
N TRP A 221 -2.30 -14.47 21.22
CA TRP A 221 -2.72 -13.24 21.89
C TRP A 221 -4.24 -13.05 21.93
N ARG A 222 -5.00 -13.83 21.18
CA ARG A 222 -6.46 -13.74 21.17
C ARG A 222 -7.03 -14.16 22.53
N ASP A 223 -7.90 -13.33 23.08
CA ASP A 223 -8.78 -13.74 24.17
C ASP A 223 -9.77 -14.82 23.69
N LYS A 224 -9.69 -16.00 24.32
CA LYS A 224 -10.51 -17.16 23.98
C LYS A 224 -11.87 -17.15 24.68
N THR A 225 -12.07 -16.25 25.65
CA THR A 225 -13.29 -16.20 26.48
C THR A 225 -14.40 -15.31 25.87
N LEU A 226 -14.05 -14.42 24.93
CA LEU A 226 -14.97 -13.44 24.35
C LEU A 226 -15.14 -13.63 22.84
N SER A 227 -16.40 -13.66 22.38
CA SER A 227 -16.72 -13.70 20.94
C SER A 227 -16.19 -12.46 20.22
N HIS A 228 -15.60 -12.66 19.04
CA HIS A 228 -15.03 -11.59 18.22
C HIS A 228 -16.01 -10.42 17.95
N ARG A 229 -17.30 -10.72 17.75
CA ARG A 229 -18.34 -9.69 17.51
C ARG A 229 -18.61 -8.83 18.74
N ARG A 230 -18.44 -9.38 19.95
CA ARG A 230 -18.62 -8.64 21.21
C ARG A 230 -17.42 -7.74 21.49
N MET A 231 -16.20 -8.18 21.17
CA MET A 231 -14.99 -7.37 21.36
C MET A 231 -14.86 -6.23 20.35
N ALA A 232 -15.23 -6.43 19.08
CA ALA A 232 -15.15 -5.38 18.06
C ALA A 232 -16.17 -4.23 18.26
N ARG A 233 -17.24 -4.46 19.02
CA ARG A 233 -18.31 -3.47 19.29
C ARG A 233 -18.09 -2.66 20.57
N LYS A 234 -17.34 -3.19 21.54
CA LYS A 234 -16.95 -2.46 22.75
C LYS A 234 -15.83 -1.49 22.41
#